data_AF-A0AAN6EV22-F1
#
_entry.id   AF-A0AAN6EV22-F1
#
_cell.length_a   1.000
_cell.length_b   1.000
_cell.length_c   1.000
_cell.angle_alpha   90.00
_cell.angle_beta   90.00
_cell.angle_gamma   90.00
#
_symmetry.space_group_name_H-M   'P 1'
#
loop_
_entity.id
_entity.type
_entity.pdbx_description
1 polymer ?
#
loop_
_entity_poly.entity_id
_entity_poly.type
_entity_poly.pdbx_seq_one_letter_code
_entity_poly.pdbx_strand_id
1 'polypeptide(L)'
;MSPCPFSKPQGLKDPCCLSFLVQRESLKMFITRLLSFRPRRGHPRNLKRNFASISILTRVPATIYRLQQGPRSNLVVPHPEGEGIPIDEVEVDRDGLVKTGLSLKEPLFNGAIFMPNTHLMQELTRDAFDAYLEQDESCKPILVRLAKGTMVPESLQLLQQDSQFALQPIPTRTLAELNEYLDEFYSAYATIIDAGDWYQKNAFADATPDEEPHIWTEL
;
A
#
# COMPACT_ATOMS: atom_id res chain seq x y z
N MET A 1 -46.50 19.84 -42.62
CA MET A 1 -47.57 19.94 -41.60
C MET A 1 -47.16 19.09 -40.41
N SER A 2 -46.85 19.72 -39.29
CA SER A 2 -46.80 19.15 -37.92
C SER A 2 -48.25 18.79 -37.46
N PRO A 3 -48.53 18.14 -36.29
CA PRO A 3 -47.72 18.09 -35.06
C PRO A 3 -47.72 16.78 -34.23
N CYS A 4 -46.93 16.81 -33.15
CA CYS A 4 -46.89 15.88 -32.01
C CYS A 4 -48.24 15.75 -31.26
N PRO A 5 -48.32 14.83 -30.28
CA PRO A 5 -48.40 15.34 -28.90
C PRO A 5 -47.55 14.60 -27.86
N PHE A 6 -47.27 15.37 -26.80
CA PHE A 6 -46.58 15.07 -25.55
C PHE A 6 -47.39 14.18 -24.60
N SER A 7 -46.70 13.39 -23.75
CA SER A 7 -47.04 13.12 -22.35
C SER A 7 -45.79 12.66 -21.57
N LYS A 8 -45.63 13.18 -20.35
CA LYS A 8 -44.43 13.21 -19.48
C LYS A 8 -44.44 12.06 -18.42
N PRO A 9 -43.47 11.95 -17.49
CA PRO A 9 -42.83 10.68 -17.09
C PRO A 9 -43.23 10.15 -15.69
N GLN A 10 -42.95 8.87 -15.45
CA GLN A 10 -42.81 8.22 -14.13
C GLN A 10 -41.65 7.21 -14.31
N GLY A 11 -40.56 7.20 -13.56
CA GLY A 11 -40.48 7.25 -12.11
C GLY A 11 -40.01 5.87 -11.62
N LEU A 12 -38.71 5.58 -11.74
CA LEU A 12 -38.08 4.48 -11.03
C LEU A 12 -36.78 4.98 -10.41
N LYS A 13 -36.78 5.06 -9.08
CA LYS A 13 -35.66 5.46 -8.25
C LYS A 13 -34.84 4.21 -7.97
N ASP A 14 -33.59 4.19 -8.41
CA ASP A 14 -32.59 3.23 -7.95
C ASP A 14 -32.19 3.54 -6.51
N PRO A 15 -32.22 2.58 -5.57
CA PRO A 15 -31.88 2.79 -4.18
C PRO A 15 -30.42 2.41 -3.92
N CYS A 16 -29.45 3.13 -4.50
CA CYS A 16 -28.02 2.96 -4.11
C CYS A 16 -27.25 4.26 -3.91
N CYS A 17 -27.86 5.44 -4.10
CA CYS A 17 -27.16 6.72 -4.00
C CYS A 17 -27.31 7.46 -2.64
N LEU A 18 -27.71 6.77 -1.57
CA LEU A 18 -28.08 7.44 -0.30
C LEU A 18 -27.23 7.09 0.93
N SER A 19 -26.13 6.35 0.78
CA SER A 19 -25.10 6.22 1.83
C SER A 19 -23.93 7.22 1.69
N PHE A 20 -23.86 7.98 0.60
CA PHE A 20 -22.68 8.79 0.24
C PHE A 20 -22.56 10.18 0.91
N LEU A 21 -23.37 10.49 1.93
CA LEU A 21 -23.43 11.83 2.54
C LEU A 21 -23.16 11.87 4.05
N VAL A 22 -22.52 10.85 4.64
CA VAL A 22 -22.12 10.87 6.06
C VAL A 22 -20.59 10.90 6.28
N GLN A 23 -19.77 10.74 5.23
CA GLN A 23 -18.31 10.66 5.40
C GLN A 23 -17.55 11.99 5.19
N ARG A 24 -18.24 13.14 5.16
CA ARG A 24 -17.62 14.43 4.79
C ARG A 24 -16.92 15.16 5.95
N GLU A 25 -16.89 14.58 7.16
CA GLU A 25 -16.12 15.11 8.30
C GLU A 25 -14.84 14.31 8.64
N SER A 26 -14.53 13.25 7.89
CA SER A 26 -13.37 12.39 8.18
C SER A 26 -12.01 13.05 7.89
N LEU A 27 -11.98 14.09 7.03
CA LEU A 27 -10.73 14.73 6.59
C LEU A 27 -10.01 15.53 7.69
N LYS A 28 -10.70 15.91 8.78
CA LYS A 28 -10.07 16.54 9.97
C LYS A 28 -9.74 15.54 11.08
N MET A 29 -10.30 14.33 11.05
CA MET A 29 -10.07 13.34 12.11
C MET A 29 -8.77 12.55 11.93
N PHE A 30 -8.23 12.45 10.71
CA PHE A 30 -7.04 11.62 10.46
C PHE A 30 -5.70 12.27 10.82
N ILE A 31 -5.55 13.60 10.66
CA ILE A 31 -4.38 14.30 11.21
C ILE A 31 -4.36 14.23 12.75
N THR A 32 -5.52 14.07 13.39
CA THR A 32 -5.62 14.06 14.85
C THR A 32 -5.52 12.66 15.46
N ARG A 33 -5.86 11.58 14.72
CA ARG A 33 -5.78 10.21 15.25
C ARG A 33 -4.36 9.62 15.24
N LEU A 34 -3.48 10.07 14.35
CA LEU A 34 -2.05 9.76 14.42
C LEU A 34 -1.27 10.61 15.46
N LEU A 35 -1.92 11.60 16.10
CA LEU A 35 -1.28 12.51 17.07
C LEU A 35 -1.98 12.59 18.44
N SER A 36 -2.64 11.52 18.92
CA SER A 36 -3.24 11.50 20.27
C SER A 36 -2.76 10.40 21.21
N PHE A 37 -1.46 10.10 21.20
CA PHE A 37 -0.81 9.62 22.42
C PHE A 37 -0.64 10.80 23.41
N ARG A 38 -1.67 11.08 24.20
CA ARG A 38 -1.54 11.97 25.38
C ARG A 38 -0.55 11.34 26.37
N PRO A 39 0.55 12.01 26.74
CA PRO A 39 1.38 11.51 27.83
C PRO A 39 0.62 11.68 29.14
N ARG A 40 0.10 10.57 29.69
CA ARG A 40 -0.35 10.55 31.09
C ARG A 40 0.87 10.81 31.97
N ARG A 41 0.91 11.98 32.63
CA ARG A 41 1.79 12.20 33.77
C ARG A 41 1.48 11.14 34.84
N GLY A 42 2.45 10.28 35.15
CA GLY A 42 2.33 9.34 36.26
C GLY A 42 3.22 8.10 36.16
N HIS A 43 4.31 8.13 36.95
CA HIS A 43 5.21 7.06 37.37
C HIS A 43 6.22 6.49 36.35
N PRO A 44 7.49 6.25 36.77
CA PRO A 44 8.52 5.67 35.93
C PRO A 44 8.16 4.21 35.66
N ARG A 45 7.54 3.96 34.51
CA ARG A 45 7.36 2.61 34.00
C ARG A 45 8.68 2.19 33.38
N ASN A 46 9.17 1.03 33.81
CA ASN A 46 10.24 0.29 33.18
C ASN A 46 10.14 0.42 31.65
N LEU A 47 11.11 1.12 31.05
CA LEU A 47 11.31 1.17 29.61
C LEU A 47 11.71 -0.24 29.16
N LYS A 48 10.73 -1.12 28.97
CA LYS A 48 10.91 -2.26 28.10
C LYS A 48 11.24 -1.68 26.73
N ARG A 49 12.50 -1.78 26.32
CA ARG A 49 12.90 -1.55 24.93
C ARG A 49 12.13 -2.56 24.09
N ASN A 50 11.10 -2.11 23.39
CA ASN A 50 10.48 -2.89 22.33
C ASN A 50 11.49 -2.89 21.18
N PHE A 51 12.24 -3.99 21.03
CA PHE A 51 13.08 -4.18 19.86
C PHE A 51 12.17 -4.59 18.70
N ALA A 52 12.09 -3.77 17.67
CA ALA A 52 11.53 -4.22 16.38
C ALA A 52 12.55 -5.19 15.76
N SER A 53 12.12 -6.42 15.48
CA SER A 53 12.96 -7.40 14.79
C SER A 53 12.82 -7.17 13.30
N ILE A 54 13.93 -6.85 12.65
CA ILE A 54 14.00 -6.74 11.19
C ILE A 54 14.74 -7.97 10.67
N SER A 55 14.14 -8.64 9.70
CA SER A 55 14.75 -9.78 9.01
C SER A 55 15.17 -9.39 7.60
N ILE A 56 16.33 -9.87 7.16
CA ILE A 56 16.79 -9.77 5.77
C ILE A 56 16.57 -11.12 5.12
N LEU A 57 15.84 -11.16 4.01
CA LEU A 57 15.37 -12.38 3.39
C LEU A 57 15.86 -12.48 1.94
N THR A 58 16.32 -13.68 1.55
CA THR A 58 16.67 -14.01 0.16
C THR A 58 15.51 -14.68 -0.58
N ARG A 59 14.44 -15.00 0.13
CA ARG A 59 13.24 -15.67 -0.38
C ARG A 59 12.01 -15.11 0.30
N VAL A 60 10.96 -14.91 -0.49
CA VAL A 60 9.66 -14.42 -0.02
C VAL A 60 9.01 -15.47 0.90
N PRO A 61 8.67 -15.16 2.16
CA PRO A 61 8.21 -16.17 3.13
C PRO A 61 6.70 -16.45 3.06
N ALA A 62 5.93 -15.59 2.39
CA ALA A 62 4.48 -15.63 2.28
C ALA A 62 4.05 -15.09 0.91
N THR A 63 2.83 -15.37 0.45
CA THR A 63 2.33 -14.66 -0.74
C THR A 63 2.08 -13.20 -0.36
N ILE A 64 2.78 -12.27 -1.02
CA ILE A 64 2.74 -10.84 -0.72
C ILE A 64 2.31 -10.02 -1.94
N TYR A 65 1.72 -8.86 -1.66
CA TYR A 65 1.06 -8.00 -2.63
C TYR A 65 1.52 -6.56 -2.46
N ARG A 66 1.65 -5.85 -3.58
CA ARG A 66 1.86 -4.41 -3.65
C ARG A 66 0.83 -3.80 -4.59
N LEU A 67 0.15 -2.75 -4.14
CA LEU A 67 -0.68 -1.93 -5.02
C LEU A 67 0.18 -0.92 -5.77
N GLN A 68 -0.12 -0.68 -7.05
CA GLN A 68 0.47 0.38 -7.86
C GLN A 68 -0.51 0.87 -8.93
N GLN A 69 -0.33 2.09 -9.43
CA GLN A 69 -1.22 2.73 -10.41
C GLN A 69 -1.26 2.04 -11.78
N GLY A 70 -0.22 1.27 -12.12
CA GLY A 70 -0.09 0.64 -13.44
C GLY A 70 0.92 -0.50 -13.44
N PRO A 71 1.20 -1.12 -14.60
CA PRO A 71 2.04 -2.32 -14.66
C PRO A 71 3.53 -2.06 -14.40
N ARG A 72 3.98 -0.80 -14.46
CA ARG A 72 5.36 -0.40 -14.14
C ARG A 72 5.44 0.14 -12.72
N SER A 73 6.58 -0.08 -12.09
CA SER A 73 6.95 0.50 -10.82
C SER A 73 6.88 2.02 -10.90
N ASN A 74 6.10 2.60 -9.98
CA ASN A 74 5.76 4.01 -9.92
C ASN A 74 6.24 4.64 -8.60
N LEU A 75 7.38 4.18 -8.05
CA LEU A 75 7.93 4.76 -6.83
C LEU A 75 8.33 6.22 -7.07
N VAL A 76 7.98 7.09 -6.13
CA VAL A 76 8.17 8.54 -6.20
C VAL A 76 8.86 9.08 -4.94
N VAL A 77 9.47 10.26 -5.06
CA VAL A 77 9.98 10.98 -3.90
C VAL A 77 8.78 11.57 -3.11
N PRO A 78 8.78 11.50 -1.76
CA PRO A 78 7.72 12.08 -0.95
C PRO A 78 7.42 13.53 -1.32
N HIS A 79 6.13 13.86 -1.43
CA HIS A 79 5.75 15.25 -1.70
C HIS A 79 6.01 16.09 -0.44
N PRO A 80 6.65 17.27 -0.53
CA PRO A 80 6.96 18.09 0.65
C PRO A 80 5.72 18.52 1.45
N GLU A 81 4.57 18.59 0.79
CA GLU A 81 3.28 18.97 1.40
C GLU A 81 2.50 17.75 1.95
N GLY A 82 3.01 16.52 1.79
CA GLY A 82 2.38 15.30 2.29
C GLY A 82 1.13 14.88 1.52
N GLU A 83 0.98 15.34 0.28
CA GLU A 83 -0.15 15.03 -0.61
C GLU A 83 0.03 13.73 -1.42
N GLY A 84 1.19 13.07 -1.28
CA GLY A 84 1.49 11.82 -1.96
C GLY A 84 0.81 10.62 -1.32
N ILE A 85 0.82 9.49 -2.05
CA ILE A 85 0.26 8.23 -1.59
C ILE A 85 1.39 7.45 -0.89
N PRO A 86 1.35 7.29 0.45
CA PRO A 86 2.52 6.86 1.23
C PRO A 86 3.16 5.53 0.79
N ILE A 87 2.36 4.62 0.22
CA ILE A 87 2.85 3.30 -0.24
C ILE A 87 3.70 3.35 -1.52
N ASP A 88 3.69 4.49 -2.24
CA ASP A 88 4.51 4.77 -3.42
C ASP A 88 5.75 5.61 -3.10
N GLU A 89 5.84 6.16 -1.89
CA GLU A 89 6.89 7.09 -1.53
C GLU A 89 8.18 6.38 -1.09
N VAL A 90 9.32 6.89 -1.58
CA VAL A 90 10.66 6.40 -1.28
C VAL A 90 11.57 7.56 -0.94
N GLU A 91 12.23 7.48 0.21
CA GLU A 91 13.20 8.47 0.64
C GLU A 91 14.46 8.41 -0.24
N VAL A 92 14.78 9.55 -0.84
CA VAL A 92 16.01 9.77 -1.60
C VAL A 92 16.92 10.68 -0.79
N ASP A 93 18.16 10.25 -0.55
CA ASP A 93 19.13 11.05 0.20
C ASP A 93 19.68 12.20 -0.67
N ARG A 94 20.43 13.12 -0.06
CA ARG A 94 21.00 14.33 -0.69
C ARG A 94 21.93 14.03 -1.86
N ASP A 95 22.47 12.82 -1.93
CA ASP A 95 23.29 12.33 -3.04
C ASP A 95 22.46 11.83 -4.23
N GLY A 96 21.13 11.88 -4.13
CA GLY A 96 20.20 11.40 -5.17
C GLY A 96 19.98 9.89 -5.15
N LEU A 97 20.46 9.20 -4.11
CA LEU A 97 20.38 7.74 -4.00
C LEU A 97 19.30 7.29 -3.02
N VAL A 98 18.60 6.23 -3.41
CA VAL A 98 17.78 5.41 -2.52
C VAL A 98 18.72 4.53 -1.71
N LYS A 99 18.78 4.78 -0.40
CA LYS A 99 19.62 4.03 0.51
C LYS A 99 18.90 2.82 1.08
N THR A 100 19.63 1.72 1.10
CA THR A 100 19.26 0.46 1.74
C THR A 100 19.20 0.65 3.26
N GLY A 101 18.18 0.09 3.92
CA GLY A 101 18.02 0.15 5.37
C GLY A 101 16.69 0.76 5.82
N LEU A 102 16.63 1.16 7.09
CA LEU A 102 15.42 1.70 7.68
C LEU A 102 15.26 3.18 7.38
N SER A 103 14.03 3.58 7.08
CA SER A 103 13.60 4.97 7.13
C SER A 103 13.44 5.42 8.57
N LEU A 104 13.75 6.70 8.86
CA LEU A 104 13.46 7.32 10.16
C LEU A 104 11.99 7.75 10.28
N LYS A 105 11.23 7.66 9.19
CA LYS A 105 9.79 7.94 9.12
C LYS A 105 9.03 6.65 8.85
N GLU A 106 7.74 6.62 9.18
CA GLU A 106 6.88 5.50 8.82
C GLU A 106 6.44 5.60 7.34
N PRO A 107 6.39 4.49 6.57
CA PRO A 107 6.83 3.15 6.98
C PRO A 107 8.34 3.09 7.19
N LEU A 108 8.79 2.33 8.20
CA LEU A 108 10.20 2.22 8.61
C LEU A 108 11.13 1.66 7.52
N PHE A 109 10.63 1.40 6.31
CA PHE A 109 11.39 0.88 5.21
C PHE A 109 11.40 1.83 4.02
N ASN A 110 12.57 1.93 3.40
CA ASN A 110 12.78 2.74 2.21
C ASN A 110 12.76 1.89 0.94
N GLY A 111 11.63 1.76 0.24
CA GLY A 111 11.55 0.95 -0.98
C GLY A 111 10.13 0.51 -1.34
N ALA A 112 10.02 -0.47 -2.23
CA ALA A 112 8.71 -1.00 -2.62
C ALA A 112 8.11 -1.83 -1.50
N ILE A 113 7.04 -1.32 -0.88
CA ILE A 113 6.32 -1.99 0.19
C ILE A 113 5.39 -3.07 -0.38
N PHE A 114 5.45 -4.25 0.24
CA PHE A 114 4.62 -5.41 0.01
C PHE A 114 4.06 -5.92 1.33
N MET A 115 2.86 -6.49 1.30
CA MET A 115 2.23 -7.09 2.48
C MET A 115 1.44 -8.35 2.09
N PRO A 116 1.31 -9.36 2.98
CA PRO A 116 0.38 -10.47 2.77
C PRO A 116 -1.07 -9.99 2.84
N ASN A 117 -2.04 -10.85 2.53
CA ASN A 117 -3.47 -10.51 2.66
C ASN A 117 -3.89 -10.43 4.15
N THR A 118 -3.47 -9.36 4.82
CA THR A 118 -3.84 -9.03 6.19
C THR A 118 -4.81 -7.86 6.25
N HIS A 119 -5.39 -7.61 7.42
CA HIS A 119 -6.23 -6.44 7.65
C HIS A 119 -5.47 -5.14 7.33
N LEU A 120 -4.24 -4.97 7.82
CA LEU A 120 -3.43 -3.78 7.50
C LEU A 120 -3.20 -3.61 6.01
N MET A 121 -2.87 -4.69 5.31
CA MET A 121 -2.69 -4.64 3.85
C MET A 121 -3.94 -4.16 3.15
N GLN A 122 -5.10 -4.75 3.47
CA GLN A 122 -6.35 -4.38 2.79
C GLN A 122 -6.80 -2.97 3.16
N GLU A 123 -6.61 -2.53 4.40
CA GLU A 123 -6.90 -1.15 4.82
C GLU A 123 -6.07 -0.16 3.99
N LEU A 124 -4.74 -0.29 4.03
CA LEU A 124 -3.83 0.63 3.35
C LEU A 124 -4.02 0.63 1.82
N THR A 125 -4.22 -0.54 1.21
CA THR A 125 -4.32 -0.65 -0.24
C THR A 125 -5.70 -0.27 -0.76
N ARG A 126 -6.78 -0.41 0.02
CA ARG A 126 -8.10 0.11 -0.38
C ARG A 126 -8.14 1.63 -0.30
N ASP A 127 -7.57 2.21 0.74
CA ASP A 127 -7.44 3.68 0.86
C ASP A 127 -6.60 4.25 -0.29
N ALA A 128 -5.47 3.63 -0.62
CA ALA A 128 -4.63 4.05 -1.75
C ALA A 128 -5.32 3.84 -3.10
N PHE A 129 -6.12 2.77 -3.24
CA PHE A 129 -6.90 2.52 -4.45
C PHE A 129 -7.92 3.64 -4.70
N ASP A 130 -8.67 4.03 -3.67
CA ASP A 130 -9.61 5.15 -3.77
C ASP A 130 -8.87 6.45 -4.10
N ALA A 131 -7.72 6.71 -3.46
CA ALA A 131 -6.89 7.89 -3.75
C ALA A 131 -6.39 7.93 -5.20
N TYR A 132 -6.03 6.79 -5.80
CA TYR A 132 -5.66 6.74 -7.23
C TYR A 132 -6.82 7.12 -8.14
N LEU A 133 -8.02 6.64 -7.84
CA LEU A 133 -9.21 6.97 -8.64
C LEU A 133 -9.64 8.43 -8.46
N GLU A 134 -9.42 9.02 -7.27
CA GLU A 134 -9.64 10.44 -7.03
C GLU A 134 -8.66 11.33 -7.82
N GLN A 135 -7.40 10.89 -7.96
CA GLN A 135 -6.38 11.60 -8.76
C GLN A 135 -6.62 11.45 -10.26
N ASP A 136 -6.98 10.25 -10.72
CA ASP A 136 -7.26 9.93 -12.11
C ASP A 136 -8.31 8.81 -12.21
N GLU A 137 -9.56 9.18 -12.53
CA GLU A 137 -10.67 8.22 -12.68
C GLU A 137 -10.43 7.19 -13.80
N SER A 138 -9.51 7.46 -14.73
CA SER A 138 -9.15 6.53 -15.81
C SER A 138 -8.05 5.53 -15.40
N CYS A 139 -7.45 5.73 -14.22
CA CYS A 139 -6.45 4.84 -13.66
C CYS A 139 -7.03 3.42 -13.51
N LYS A 140 -6.17 2.43 -13.73
CA LYS A 140 -6.49 1.01 -13.50
C LYS A 140 -5.47 0.44 -12.55
N PRO A 141 -5.63 0.68 -11.23
CA PRO A 141 -4.71 0.17 -10.24
C PRO A 141 -4.60 -1.35 -10.31
N ILE A 142 -3.41 -1.85 -10.09
CA ILE A 142 -3.09 -3.28 -10.12
C ILE A 142 -2.40 -3.71 -8.84
N LEU A 143 -2.54 -4.99 -8.52
CA LEU A 143 -1.76 -5.66 -7.48
C LEU A 143 -0.64 -6.47 -8.13
N VAL A 144 0.60 -6.16 -7.75
CA VAL A 144 1.77 -6.99 -8.02
C VAL A 144 1.82 -8.07 -6.95
N ARG A 145 1.63 -9.33 -7.36
CA ARG A 145 1.69 -10.49 -6.48
C ARG A 145 3.01 -11.22 -6.63
N LEU A 146 3.74 -11.39 -5.52
CA LEU A 146 4.88 -12.29 -5.41
C LEU A 146 4.45 -13.53 -4.63
N ALA A 147 4.65 -14.71 -5.23
CA ALA A 147 4.33 -15.96 -4.59
C ALA A 147 5.29 -16.27 -3.44
N LYS A 148 4.79 -16.99 -2.42
CA LYS A 148 5.65 -17.61 -1.41
C LYS A 148 6.73 -18.44 -2.09
N GLY A 149 7.95 -18.28 -1.63
CA GLY A 149 9.10 -19.00 -2.15
C GLY A 149 9.80 -18.33 -3.32
N THR A 150 9.30 -17.20 -3.84
CA THR A 150 9.99 -16.41 -4.88
C THR A 150 11.38 -15.99 -4.39
N MET A 151 12.39 -16.21 -5.24
CA MET A 151 13.77 -15.81 -4.97
C MET A 151 13.95 -14.32 -5.21
N VAL A 152 14.62 -13.63 -4.29
CA VAL A 152 14.99 -12.24 -4.42
C VAL A 152 16.34 -12.18 -5.17
N PRO A 153 16.46 -11.40 -6.26
CA PRO A 153 17.72 -11.28 -7.00
C PRO A 153 18.78 -10.57 -6.16
N GLU A 154 20.07 -10.82 -6.44
CA GLU A 154 21.19 -10.22 -5.70
C GLU A 154 21.26 -8.69 -5.79
N SER A 155 20.58 -8.10 -6.78
CA SER A 155 20.42 -6.66 -6.95
C SER A 155 19.39 -6.02 -6.01
N LEU A 156 18.62 -6.83 -5.29
CA LEU A 156 17.60 -6.41 -4.35
C LEU A 156 17.79 -7.11 -2.99
N GLN A 157 17.28 -6.49 -1.94
CA GLN A 157 17.03 -7.17 -0.67
C GLN A 157 15.57 -7.04 -0.26
N LEU A 158 15.06 -8.07 0.39
CA LEU A 158 13.76 -8.06 1.03
C LEU A 158 13.96 -7.88 2.54
N LEU A 159 13.57 -6.72 3.06
CA LEU A 159 13.47 -6.50 4.50
C LEU A 159 12.07 -6.86 4.97
N GLN A 160 11.97 -7.42 6.18
CA GLN A 160 10.69 -7.70 6.83
C GLN A 160 10.67 -7.10 8.23
N GLN A 161 9.53 -6.49 8.59
CA GLN A 161 9.13 -6.20 9.96
C GLN A 161 7.62 -6.44 10.06
N ASP A 162 7.22 -7.30 10.99
CA ASP A 162 5.83 -7.74 11.15
C ASP A 162 5.25 -8.27 9.82
N SER A 163 4.08 -7.79 9.38
CA SER A 163 3.44 -8.11 8.10
C SER A 163 3.94 -7.24 6.93
N GLN A 164 4.89 -6.33 7.13
CA GLN A 164 5.41 -5.45 6.08
C GLN A 164 6.74 -5.95 5.54
N PHE A 165 6.84 -5.92 4.22
CA PHE A 165 8.02 -6.29 3.46
C PHE A 165 8.44 -5.12 2.59
N ALA A 166 9.74 -4.89 2.45
CA ALA A 166 10.26 -3.86 1.58
C ALA A 166 11.35 -4.40 0.66
N LEU A 167 11.15 -4.25 -0.64
CA LEU A 167 12.19 -4.47 -1.64
C LEU A 167 13.01 -3.19 -1.80
N GLN A 168 14.30 -3.32 -1.55
CA GLN A 168 15.27 -2.22 -1.60
C GLN A 168 16.44 -2.56 -2.52
N PRO A 169 17.10 -1.56 -3.13
CA PRO A 169 18.24 -1.82 -4.00
C PRO A 169 19.48 -2.26 -3.19
N ILE A 170 20.27 -3.17 -3.76
CA ILE A 170 21.65 -3.45 -3.37
C ILE A 170 22.55 -3.48 -4.64
N PRO A 171 23.63 -2.69 -4.70
CA PRO A 171 23.98 -1.59 -3.80
C PRO A 171 22.97 -0.43 -3.91
N THR A 172 23.16 0.65 -3.15
CA THR A 172 22.32 1.86 -3.26
C THR A 172 22.29 2.40 -4.69
N ARG A 173 21.13 2.85 -5.17
CA ARG A 173 20.90 3.27 -6.57
C ARG A 173 20.06 4.54 -6.63
N THR A 174 19.99 5.17 -7.80
CA THR A 174 18.99 6.21 -8.05
C THR A 174 17.57 5.64 -8.03
N LEU A 175 16.56 6.49 -7.82
CA LEU A 175 15.16 6.08 -7.85
C LEU A 175 14.75 5.50 -9.23
N ALA A 176 15.28 6.07 -10.31
CA ALA A 176 15.03 5.59 -11.66
C ALA A 176 15.55 4.16 -11.86
N GLU A 177 16.81 3.90 -11.49
CA GLU A 177 17.39 2.54 -11.55
C GLU A 177 16.63 1.54 -10.66
N LEU A 178 16.15 1.96 -9.49
CA LEU A 178 15.32 1.10 -8.63
C LEU A 178 14.01 0.72 -9.32
N ASN A 179 13.30 1.68 -9.91
CA ASN A 179 12.08 1.39 -10.66
C ASN A 179 12.35 0.43 -11.83
N GLU A 180 13.46 0.60 -12.56
CA GLU A 180 13.85 -0.32 -13.64
C GLU A 180 14.12 -1.75 -13.13
N TYR A 181 14.81 -1.90 -12.00
CA TYR A 181 15.09 -3.21 -11.40
C TYR A 181 13.81 -3.90 -10.90
N LEU A 182 12.87 -3.11 -10.34
CA LEU A 182 11.57 -3.63 -9.94
C LEU A 182 10.75 -4.05 -11.15
N ASP A 183 10.74 -3.28 -12.24
CA ASP A 183 10.09 -3.67 -13.49
C ASP A 183 10.63 -4.99 -14.04
N GLU A 184 11.96 -5.14 -14.08
CA GLU A 184 12.60 -6.38 -14.50
C GLU A 184 12.19 -7.55 -13.59
N PHE A 185 12.29 -7.35 -12.27
CA PHE A 185 11.93 -8.36 -11.28
C PHE A 185 10.45 -8.78 -11.36
N TYR A 186 9.54 -7.81 -11.49
CA TYR A 186 8.10 -8.08 -11.60
C TYR A 186 7.77 -8.81 -12.89
N SER A 187 8.41 -8.43 -14.00
CA SER A 187 8.21 -9.09 -15.30
C SER A 187 8.59 -10.57 -15.28
N ALA A 188 9.60 -10.93 -14.47
CA ALA A 188 10.12 -12.29 -14.38
C ALA A 188 9.41 -13.15 -13.33
N TYR A 189 8.98 -12.56 -12.21
CA TYR A 189 8.56 -13.34 -11.03
C TYR A 189 7.18 -12.97 -10.45
N ALA A 190 6.57 -11.87 -10.88
CA ALA A 190 5.29 -11.44 -10.34
C ALA A 190 4.10 -11.86 -11.21
N THR A 191 2.93 -11.98 -10.57
CA THR A 191 1.64 -12.01 -11.26
C THR A 191 0.99 -10.65 -11.11
N ILE A 192 0.61 -10.03 -12.23
CA ILE A 192 -0.12 -8.77 -12.23
C ILE A 192 -1.63 -9.05 -12.20
N ILE A 193 -2.34 -8.47 -11.24
CA ILE A 193 -3.76 -8.69 -11.01
C ILE A 193 -4.48 -7.35 -11.04
N ASP A 194 -5.66 -7.27 -11.65
CA ASP A 194 -6.54 -6.12 -11.50
C ASP A 194 -6.94 -5.96 -10.02
N ALA A 195 -6.69 -4.78 -9.43
CA ALA A 195 -6.91 -4.58 -8.01
C ALA A 195 -8.40 -4.63 -7.65
N GLY A 196 -9.28 -4.06 -8.49
CA GLY A 196 -10.73 -4.07 -8.29
C GLY A 196 -11.30 -5.49 -8.27
N ASP A 197 -10.92 -6.32 -9.24
CA ASP A 197 -11.30 -7.73 -9.30
C ASP A 197 -10.77 -8.52 -8.11
N TRP A 198 -9.54 -8.24 -7.67
CA TRP A 198 -8.96 -8.90 -6.51
C TRP A 198 -9.73 -8.56 -5.23
N TYR A 199 -10.08 -7.29 -5.02
CA TYR A 199 -10.85 -6.83 -3.87
C TYR A 199 -12.28 -7.37 -3.81
N GLN A 200 -12.89 -7.68 -4.96
CA GLN A 200 -14.20 -8.35 -5.01
C GLN A 200 -14.11 -9.82 -4.58
N LYS A 201 -12.99 -10.48 -4.86
CA LYS A 201 -12.76 -11.90 -4.53
C LYS A 201 -12.17 -12.11 -3.13
N ASN A 202 -11.56 -11.08 -2.55
CA ASN A 202 -10.92 -11.12 -1.25
C ASN A 202 -11.59 -10.07 -0.34
N ALA A 203 -12.63 -10.48 0.37
CA ALA A 203 -13.33 -9.61 1.29
C ALA A 203 -12.44 -9.21 2.47
N PHE A 204 -12.63 -8.01 3.00
CA PHE A 204 -11.87 -7.52 4.15
C PHE A 204 -12.06 -8.40 5.39
N ALA A 205 -13.28 -8.90 5.60
CA ALA A 205 -13.60 -9.76 6.75
C ALA A 205 -12.89 -11.13 6.74
N ASP A 206 -12.39 -11.55 5.57
CA ASP A 206 -11.65 -12.81 5.40
C ASP A 206 -10.12 -12.60 5.46
N ALA A 207 -9.66 -11.36 5.68
CA ALA A 207 -8.24 -11.06 5.77
C ALA A 207 -7.64 -11.58 7.09
N THR A 208 -6.35 -11.89 7.05
CA THR A 208 -5.64 -12.43 8.22
C THR A 208 -5.25 -11.33 9.22
N PRO A 209 -5.18 -11.61 10.53
CA PRO A 209 -4.61 -10.67 11.50
C PRO A 209 -3.10 -10.44 11.25
N ASP A 210 -2.65 -9.20 11.40
CA ASP A 210 -1.26 -8.81 11.19
C ASP A 210 -0.29 -9.45 12.20
N GLU A 211 -0.74 -9.56 13.45
CA GLU A 211 0.04 -10.02 14.61
C GLU A 211 0.25 -11.54 14.64
N GLU A 212 -0.25 -12.26 13.63
CA GLU A 212 -0.23 -13.72 13.56
C GLU A 212 0.61 -14.23 12.38
N PRO A 213 1.96 -14.07 12.44
CA PRO A 213 2.86 -14.39 11.32
C PRO A 213 2.80 -15.84 10.86
N HIS A 214 2.50 -16.76 11.78
CA HIS A 214 2.34 -18.18 11.47
C HIS A 214 1.17 -18.45 10.52
N ILE A 215 0.11 -17.63 10.53
CA ILE A 215 -1.03 -17.83 9.63
C ILE A 215 -0.65 -17.46 8.21
N TRP A 216 -0.20 -16.22 8.00
CA TRP A 216 0.05 -15.73 6.66
C TRP A 216 1.36 -16.24 6.04
N THR A 217 2.29 -16.81 6.82
CA THR A 217 3.45 -17.55 6.26
C THR A 217 3.13 -18.98 5.87
N GLU A 218 2.00 -19.55 6.28
CA GLU A 218 1.59 -20.91 5.91
C GLU A 218 0.74 -20.98 4.63
N LEU A 219 0.10 -19.86 4.26
CA LEU A 219 -0.70 -19.67 3.04
C LEU A 219 0.15 -19.54 1.75
#